data_AF-A0A946FMZ9-F1
#
_entry.id   AF-A0A946FMZ9-F1
#
_cell.length_a   1.000
_cell.length_b   1.000
_cell.length_c   1.000
_cell.angle_alpha   90.00
_cell.angle_beta   90.00
_cell.angle_gamma   90.00
#
_symmetry.space_group_name_H-M   'P 1'
#
loop_
_entity.id
_entity.type
_entity.pdbx_description
1 polymer ?
#
loop_
_entity_poly.entity_id
_entity_poly.type
_entity_poly.pdbx_seq_one_letter_code
_entity_poly.pdbx_strand_id
1 'polypeptide(L)' 'MLDVSNGGGGSDAILNVRSVAKSFGGVQAVKEVSLDVERGSIFSIIGPNG' A
#
# COMPACT_ATOMS: atom_id res chain seq x y z
N MET A 1 9.52 12.60 30.57
CA MET A 1 9.75 11.94 29.27
C MET A 1 8.48 11.18 28.97
N LEU A 2 7.61 11.74 28.11
CA LEU A 2 6.32 11.13 27.81
C LEU A 2 6.53 9.86 26.98
N ASP A 3 5.74 8.86 27.32
CA ASP A 3 5.64 7.53 26.76
C ASP A 3 5.44 7.55 25.23
N VAL A 4 6.23 6.75 24.50
CA VAL A 4 5.89 6.31 23.15
C VAL A 4 5.90 4.79 23.11
N SER A 5 4.86 4.20 23.69
CA SER A 5 4.43 2.84 23.43
C SER A 5 4.40 2.58 21.92
N ASN A 6 5.45 1.93 21.41
CA ASN A 6 5.46 1.32 20.09
C ASN A 6 4.55 0.08 20.14
N GLY A 7 3.24 0.32 20.12
CA GLY A 7 2.24 -0.69 19.83
C GLY A 7 2.30 -1.01 18.34
N GLY A 8 2.99 -2.09 17.97
CA GLY A 8 3.12 -2.49 16.58
C GLY A 8 3.91 -3.78 16.40
N GLY A 9 3.51 -4.86 17.07
CA GLY A 9 4.00 -6.22 16.82
C GLY A 9 3.47 -6.81 15.51
N GLY A 10 3.67 -6.08 14.41
CA GLY A 10 3.37 -6.50 13.05
C GLY A 10 4.07 -5.51 12.13
N SER A 11 5.10 -5.98 11.42
CA SER A 11 5.83 -5.36 10.29
C SER A 11 5.67 -3.84 10.17
N ASP A 12 6.76 -3.07 10.34
CA ASP A 12 6.88 -1.59 10.26
C ASP A 12 6.43 -1.01 8.89
N ALA A 13 5.20 -1.29 8.50
CA ALA A 13 4.54 -0.88 7.28
C ALA A 13 4.05 0.55 7.47
N ILE A 14 4.73 1.47 6.80
CA ILE A 14 4.40 2.90 6.81
C ILE A 14 3.23 3.24 5.87
N LEU A 15 2.94 2.37 4.89
CA LEU A 15 1.79 2.49 4.01
C LEU A 15 1.10 1.14 3.91
N ASN A 16 -0.20 1.14 4.22
CA ASN A 16 -1.06 -0.02 4.12
C ASN A 16 -2.14 0.25 3.06
N VAL A 17 -2.18 -0.58 2.03
CA VAL A 17 -3.18 -0.53 0.96
C VAL A 17 -3.95 -1.84 0.98
N ARG A 18 -5.28 -1.76 0.97
CA ARG A 18 -6.16 -2.93 1.02
C ARG A 18 -7.27 -2.79 0.00
N SER A 19 -7.45 -3.83 -0.80
CA SER A 19 -8.55 -4.02 -1.77
C SER A 19 -8.84 -2.77 -2.61
N VAL A 20 -7.80 -2.03 -3.03
CA VAL A 20 -7.98 -0.84 -3.85
C VAL A 20 -8.37 -1.25 -5.25
N ALA A 21 -9.46 -0.68 -5.73
CA ALA A 21 -9.94 -0.86 -7.09
C ALA A 21 -10.16 0.51 -7.75
N LYS A 22 -9.85 0.59 -9.04
CA LYS A 22 -10.05 1.80 -9.85
C LYS A 22 -10.51 1.43 -11.24
N SER A 23 -11.55 2.12 -11.70
CA SER A 23 -12.10 1.97 -13.04
C SER A 23 -12.19 3.33 -13.71
N PHE A 24 -11.98 3.37 -15.02
CA PHE A 24 -12.13 4.55 -15.86
C PHE A 24 -13.12 4.23 -16.98
N GLY A 25 -14.32 4.79 -16.89
CA GLY A 25 -15.42 4.42 -17.80
C GLY A 25 -15.73 2.93 -17.70
N GLY A 26 -15.62 2.22 -18.82
CA GLY A 26 -15.84 0.77 -18.89
C GLY A 26 -14.60 -0.10 -18.60
N VAL A 27 -13.43 0.49 -18.33
CA VAL A 27 -12.18 -0.26 -18.15
C VAL A 27 -11.82 -0.35 -16.66
N GLN A 28 -11.53 -1.58 -16.19
CA GLN A 28 -10.98 -1.83 -14.86
C GLN A 28 -9.47 -1.65 -14.89
N ALA A 29 -8.95 -0.54 -14.34
CA ALA A 29 -7.52 -0.24 -14.33
C ALA A 29 -6.78 -0.85 -13.13
N VAL A 30 -7.43 -0.92 -11.96
CA VAL A 30 -6.87 -1.55 -10.77
C VAL A 30 -7.93 -2.47 -10.19
N LYS A 31 -7.63 -3.76 -10.03
CA LYS A 31 -8.58 -4.75 -9.51
C LYS A 31 -8.11 -5.28 -8.16
N GLU A 32 -8.68 -4.76 -7.09
CA GLU A 32 -8.55 -5.28 -5.71
C GLU A 32 -7.11 -5.49 -5.25
N VAL A 33 -6.29 -4.46 -5.37
CA VAL A 33 -4.87 -4.52 -4.99
C VAL A 33 -4.72 -4.25 -3.50
N SER A 34 -3.98 -5.13 -2.83
CA SER A 34 -3.53 -4.95 -1.44
C SER A 34 -2.00 -4.95 -1.40
N LEU A 35 -1.41 -3.98 -0.73
CA LEU A 35 0.04 -3.82 -0.65
C LEU A 35 0.45 -3.25 0.72
N ASP A 36 1.62 -3.64 1.20
CA ASP A 36 2.23 -3.11 2.40
C ASP A 36 3.62 -2.57 2.06
N VAL A 37 3.89 -1.31 2.39
CA VAL A 37 5.20 -0.69 2.22
C VAL A 37 5.83 -0.52 3.58
N GLU A 38 6.94 -1.21 3.80
CA GLU A 38 7.73 -1.10 5.02
C GLU A 38 8.63 0.14 5.02
N ARG A 39 8.98 0.62 6.22
CA ARG A 39 9.89 1.75 6.38
C ARG A 39 11.24 1.43 5.74
N GLY A 40 11.73 2.37 4.92
CA GLY A 40 13.03 2.24 4.26
C GLY A 40 13.03 1.31 3.05
N SER A 41 11.88 0.75 2.67
CA SER A 41 11.73 0.00 1.43
C SER A 41 11.50 0.91 0.22
N ILE A 42 11.98 0.49 -0.95
CA ILE A 42 11.74 1.17 -2.23
C ILE A 42 10.84 0.27 -3.07
N PHE A 43 9.65 0.79 -3.42
CA PHE A 43 8.70 0.11 -4.29
C PHE A 43 8.57 0.85 -5.63
N SER A 44 8.44 0.08 -6.70
CA SER A 44 8.17 0.61 -8.05
C SER A 44 6.96 -0.10 -8.64
N ILE A 45 6.10 0.68 -9.29
CA ILE A 45 4.95 0.17 -10.03
C ILE A 45 5.35 0.16 -11.50
N ILE A 46 5.24 -1.01 -12.12
CA ILE A 46 5.56 -1.24 -13.53
C ILE A 46 4.36 -1.89 -14.22
N GLY A 47 4.02 -1.39 -15.40
CA GLY A 47 2.92 -1.89 -16.20
C GLY A 47 2.99 -1.37 -17.64
N PRO A 48 2.31 -2.04 -18.57
CA PRO A 48 2.08 -1.49 -19.92
C PRO A 48 1.35 -0.15 -19.83
N ASN A 49 1.40 0.64 -20.92
CA ASN A 49 0.69 1.91 -20.99
C ASN A 49 -0.82 1.70 -20.91
N GLY A 50 -1.39 1.81 -19.71
CA GLY A 50 -2.83 1.70 -19.48
C GLY A 50 -3.36 0.28 -19.56
#